data_AF-A0A964IV61-F1
#
_entry.id   AF-A0A964IV61-F1
#
_cell.length_a   1.000
_cell.length_b   1.000
_cell.length_c   1.000
_cell.angle_alpha   90.00
_cell.angle_beta   90.00
_cell.angle_gamma   90.00
#
_symmetry.space_group_name_H-M   'P 1'
#
loop_
_entity.id
_entity.type
_entity.pdbx_description
1 polymer ?
#
loop_
_entity_poly.entity_id
_entity_poly.type
_entity_poly.pdbx_seq_one_letter_code
_entity_poly.pdbx_strand_id
1 'polypeptide(L)'
;MGVAPTANVRLCRRSLLLAAPALLVAALAGIAQTGEKLFMLGVASGDPVPGGFVLWTRLAPNPLAGGGMPYQPVAVRREIAKDESFARIVAHGEEIAEPGAAHSVHGELGGLRSGV
;
A
#
# COMPACT_ATOMS: atom_id res chain seq x y z
N MET A 1 -8.66 26.80 61.49
CA MET A 1 -7.85 26.93 60.26
C MET A 1 -6.90 25.74 60.25
N GLY A 2 -7.29 24.65 59.58
CA GLY A 2 -6.78 23.30 59.82
C GLY A 2 -5.50 22.98 59.05
N VAL A 3 -4.46 22.55 59.77
CA VAL A 3 -3.23 22.01 59.19
C VAL A 3 -3.46 20.52 58.92
N ALA A 4 -3.38 20.12 57.65
CA ALA A 4 -3.69 18.78 57.18
C ALA A 4 -2.66 17.73 57.65
N PRO A 5 -3.08 16.47 57.88
CA PRO A 5 -2.19 15.39 58.31
C PRO A 5 -1.27 14.89 57.19
N THR A 6 -0.04 14.56 57.54
CA THR A 6 0.95 13.85 56.70
C THR A 6 0.42 12.49 56.26
N ALA A 7 0.08 12.36 54.98
CA ALA A 7 -0.31 11.09 54.37
C ALA A 7 0.94 10.27 54.01
N ASN A 8 1.23 9.25 54.82
CA ASN A 8 2.23 8.23 54.54
C ASN A 8 1.83 7.43 53.29
N VAL A 9 2.55 7.60 52.18
CA VAL A 9 2.37 6.77 50.98
C VAL A 9 2.94 5.38 51.26
N ARG A 10 2.09 4.44 51.66
CA ARG A 10 2.44 3.01 51.67
C ARG A 10 2.44 2.51 50.23
N LEU A 11 3.64 2.36 49.64
CA LEU A 11 3.80 1.70 48.35
C LEU A 11 3.37 0.23 48.46
N CYS A 12 2.30 -0.13 47.76
CA CYS A 12 1.85 -1.52 47.64
C CYS A 12 2.59 -2.17 46.48
N ARG A 13 3.38 -3.21 46.76
CA ARG A 13 4.29 -3.95 45.87
C ARG A 13 3.60 -4.76 44.74
N ARG A 14 2.33 -4.48 44.43
CA ARG A 14 1.44 -5.43 43.74
C ARG A 14 0.91 -4.99 42.37
N SER A 15 1.50 -3.97 41.75
CA SER A 15 0.96 -3.36 40.52
C SER A 15 1.99 -3.21 39.40
N LEU A 16 2.73 -4.27 39.07
CA LEU A 16 3.50 -4.34 37.83
C LEU A 16 3.23 -5.69 37.18
N LEU A 17 2.31 -5.73 36.22
CA LEU A 17 2.16 -6.75 35.15
C LEU A 17 0.74 -6.65 34.61
N LEU A 18 0.45 -5.68 33.74
CA LEU A 18 -0.77 -5.64 32.90
C LEU A 18 -0.69 -4.49 31.89
N ALA A 19 0.33 -4.47 31.02
CA ALA A 19 0.37 -3.49 29.92
C ALA A 19 1.12 -3.99 28.67
N ALA A 20 1.23 -5.32 28.46
CA ALA A 20 2.04 -5.87 27.37
C ALA A 20 1.30 -6.44 26.13
N PRO A 21 -0.04 -6.64 26.07
CA PRO A 21 -0.62 -7.21 24.85
C PRO A 21 -1.08 -6.14 23.84
N ALA A 22 -1.30 -4.89 24.26
CA ALA A 22 -1.89 -3.87 23.38
C ALA A 22 -0.93 -3.31 22.32
N LEU A 23 0.39 -3.36 22.57
CA LEU A 23 1.40 -2.85 21.64
C LEU A 23 1.69 -3.79 20.47
N LEU A 24 1.32 -5.08 20.56
CA LEU A 24 1.61 -6.04 19.49
C LEU A 24 0.59 -5.98 18.34
N VAL A 25 -0.66 -5.56 18.60
CA VAL A 25 -1.73 -5.55 17.59
C VAL A 25 -1.59 -4.38 16.61
N ALA A 26 -1.06 -3.23 17.05
CA ALA A 26 -0.95 -2.03 16.20
C ALA A 26 0.08 -2.16 15.06
N ALA A 27 1.07 -3.05 15.21
CA ALA A 27 2.12 -3.25 14.20
C ALA A 27 1.65 -4.07 12.96
N LEU A 28 0.51 -4.76 13.06
CA LEU A 28 -0.06 -5.53 11.95
C LEU A 28 -1.14 -4.78 11.16
N ALA A 29 -1.55 -3.59 11.62
CA ALA A 29 -2.53 -2.74 10.94
C ALA A 29 -1.91 -1.95 9.77
N GLY A 30 -0.89 -2.51 9.12
CA GLY A 30 -0.37 -2.04 7.84
C GLY A 30 -1.43 -2.22 6.77
N ILE A 31 -2.36 -1.26 6.72
CA ILE A 31 -3.28 -0.92 5.64
C ILE A 31 -3.56 -2.07 4.67
N ALA A 32 -4.40 -3.02 5.09
CA ALA A 32 -5.13 -3.85 4.16
C ALA A 32 -6.15 -2.95 3.41
N GLN A 33 -5.66 -2.10 2.50
CA GLN A 33 -6.49 -1.40 1.53
C GLN A 33 -6.86 -2.41 0.46
N THR A 34 -8.14 -2.49 0.09
CA THR A 34 -8.54 -3.25 -1.08
C THR A 34 -7.94 -2.64 -2.33
N GLY A 35 -7.63 -3.46 -3.34
CA GLY A 35 -7.02 -3.00 -4.60
C GLY A 35 -7.81 -1.86 -5.24
N GLU A 36 -9.14 -1.94 -5.27
CA GLU A 36 -10.01 -0.88 -5.80
C GLU A 36 -9.76 0.49 -5.17
N LYS A 37 -9.49 0.51 -3.86
CA LYS A 37 -9.19 1.75 -3.16
C LYS A 37 -7.79 2.28 -3.49
N LEU A 38 -6.85 1.46 -3.95
CA LEU A 38 -5.52 1.94 -4.34
C LEU A 38 -5.52 2.58 -5.73
N PHE A 39 -6.37 2.11 -6.65
CA PHE A 39 -6.40 2.55 -8.05
C PHE A 39 -7.49 3.61 -8.33
N MET A 40 -7.70 4.56 -7.41
CA MET A 40 -8.73 5.61 -7.53
C MET A 40 -8.56 6.53 -8.75
N LEU A 41 -7.33 6.59 -9.30
CA LEU A 41 -7.00 7.37 -10.51
C LEU A 41 -7.06 6.51 -11.78
N GLY A 42 -7.46 5.25 -11.66
CA GLY A 42 -7.57 4.31 -12.77
C GLY A 42 -6.22 3.75 -13.25
N VAL A 43 -6.29 3.13 -14.43
CA VAL A 43 -5.16 2.56 -15.16
C VAL A 43 -5.23 3.12 -16.59
N ALA A 44 -4.09 3.41 -17.17
CA ALA A 44 -3.97 3.89 -18.55
C ALA A 44 -2.94 3.07 -19.32
N SER A 45 -3.04 3.13 -20.65
CA SER A 45 -2.04 2.58 -21.57
C SER A 45 -1.62 3.63 -22.58
N GLY A 46 -0.37 3.59 -23.04
CA GLY A 46 0.18 4.55 -24.00
C GLY A 46 1.45 4.08 -24.71
N ASP A 47 2.04 4.96 -25.51
CA ASP A 47 3.30 4.75 -26.25
C ASP A 47 3.43 3.38 -26.94
N PRO A 48 2.51 3.04 -27.87
CA PRO A 48 2.53 1.75 -28.53
C PRO A 48 3.74 1.61 -29.47
N VAL A 49 4.33 0.41 -29.45
CA VAL A 49 5.41 -0.01 -30.36
C VAL A 49 5.06 -1.40 -30.94
N PRO A 50 5.73 -1.85 -32.03
CA PRO A 50 5.53 -3.21 -32.52
C PRO A 50 5.80 -4.25 -31.42
N GLY A 51 4.74 -4.92 -30.95
CA GLY A 51 4.82 -5.93 -29.90
C GLY A 51 4.98 -5.38 -28.48
N GLY A 52 4.57 -4.13 -28.22
CA GLY A 52 4.70 -3.52 -26.91
C GLY A 52 3.91 -2.23 -26.71
N PHE A 53 3.80 -1.81 -25.46
CA PHE A 53 3.19 -0.54 -25.02
C PHE A 53 3.53 -0.28 -23.55
N VAL A 54 3.18 0.89 -23.05
CA VAL A 54 3.37 1.27 -21.64
C VAL A 54 2.04 1.15 -20.91
N LEU A 55 2.05 0.55 -19.71
CA LEU A 55 0.97 0.66 -18.73
C LEU A 55 1.33 1.70 -17.67
N TRP A 56 0.36 2.54 -17.32
CA TRP A 56 0.51 3.55 -16.28
C TRP A 56 -0.58 3.44 -15.22
N THR A 57 -0.21 3.61 -13.96
CA THR A 57 -1.14 3.86 -12.86
C THR A 57 -0.44 4.59 -11.71
N ARG A 58 -1.22 5.05 -10.72
CA ARG A 58 -0.70 5.61 -9.48
C ARG A 58 -1.50 5.09 -8.29
N LEU A 59 -0.79 4.55 -7.30
CA LEU A 59 -1.40 4.13 -6.04
C LEU A 59 -1.75 5.37 -5.21
N ALA A 60 -3.05 5.65 -5.07
CA ALA A 60 -3.54 6.86 -4.41
C ALA A 60 -4.90 6.63 -3.72
N PRO A 61 -4.94 5.94 -2.56
CA PRO A 61 -6.17 5.76 -1.79
C PRO A 61 -6.81 7.03 -1.25
N ASN A 62 -6.09 8.15 -1.23
CA ASN A 62 -6.65 9.47 -0.98
C ASN A 62 -6.00 10.49 -1.93
N PRO A 63 -6.44 10.56 -3.21
CA PRO A 63 -5.72 11.28 -4.26
C PRO A 63 -5.69 12.80 -4.02
N LEU A 64 -6.71 13.35 -3.37
CA LEU A 64 -6.80 14.79 -3.07
C LEU A 64 -5.99 15.20 -1.83
N ALA A 65 -5.58 14.25 -0.98
CA ALA A 65 -4.77 14.49 0.21
C ALA A 65 -3.35 13.93 0.07
N GLY A 66 -2.70 14.22 -1.06
CA GLY A 66 -1.30 13.80 -1.32
C GLY A 66 -1.12 12.32 -1.66
N GLY A 67 -2.21 11.58 -1.92
CA GLY A 67 -2.18 10.17 -2.34
C GLY A 67 -2.54 9.20 -1.23
N GLY A 68 -2.18 9.47 0.03
CA GLY A 68 -2.54 8.62 1.16
C GLY A 68 -1.76 7.29 1.25
N MET A 69 -0.63 7.19 0.55
CA MET A 69 0.28 6.04 0.64
C MET A 69 1.33 6.25 1.75
N PRO A 70 1.78 5.18 2.43
CA PRO A 70 2.91 5.25 3.34
C PRO A 70 4.22 5.57 2.60
N TYR A 71 5.19 6.14 3.31
CA TYR A 71 6.52 6.43 2.76
C TYR A 71 7.40 5.17 2.71
N GLN A 72 6.98 4.19 1.92
CA GLN A 72 7.67 2.94 1.66
C GLN A 72 7.45 2.50 0.21
N PRO A 73 8.40 1.79 -0.43
CA PRO A 73 8.19 1.18 -1.73
C PRO A 73 7.08 0.13 -1.69
N VAL A 74 6.30 0.03 -2.77
CA VAL A 74 5.22 -0.95 -2.91
C VAL A 74 5.36 -1.70 -4.23
N ALA A 75 5.45 -3.02 -4.16
CA ALA A 75 5.44 -3.88 -5.33
C ALA A 75 4.03 -3.92 -5.97
N VAL A 76 3.97 -3.75 -7.28
CA VAL A 76 2.73 -3.78 -8.07
C VAL A 76 2.89 -4.80 -9.19
N ARG A 77 2.15 -5.90 -9.09
CA ARG A 77 2.07 -6.90 -10.15
C ARG A 77 1.26 -6.37 -11.32
N ARG A 78 1.71 -6.69 -12.53
CA ARG A 78 1.05 -6.36 -13.80
C ARG A 78 0.81 -7.63 -14.58
N GLU A 79 -0.31 -7.69 -15.29
CA GLU A 79 -0.67 -8.83 -16.16
C GLU A 79 -1.37 -8.36 -17.41
N ILE A 80 -1.02 -8.99 -18.53
CA ILE A 80 -1.61 -8.75 -19.83
C ILE A 80 -2.24 -10.06 -20.25
N ALA A 81 -3.52 -10.02 -20.58
CA ALA A 81 -4.31 -11.18 -20.99
C ALA A 81 -4.91 -10.97 -22.37
N LYS A 82 -5.21 -12.08 -23.05
CA LYS A 82 -5.93 -12.08 -24.34
C LYS A 82 -7.44 -12.01 -24.20
N ASP A 83 -7.95 -12.06 -22.98
CA ASP A 83 -9.36 -12.10 -22.68
C ASP A 83 -9.64 -11.37 -21.37
N GLU A 84 -10.85 -10.82 -21.27
CA GLU A 84 -11.30 -9.99 -20.14
C GLU A 84 -11.41 -10.78 -18.83
N SER A 85 -11.54 -12.10 -18.90
CA SER A 85 -11.55 -12.97 -17.72
C SER A 85 -10.16 -13.27 -17.17
N PHE A 86 -9.09 -12.80 -17.83
CA PHE A 86 -7.71 -13.10 -17.49
C PHE A 86 -7.39 -14.61 -17.50
N ALA A 87 -8.11 -15.42 -18.29
CA ALA A 87 -7.88 -16.86 -18.38
C ALA A 87 -6.62 -17.20 -19.19
N ARG A 88 -6.19 -16.32 -20.10
CA ARG A 88 -4.98 -16.50 -20.93
C ARG A 88 -4.04 -15.32 -20.78
N ILE A 89 -3.20 -15.37 -19.75
CA ILE A 89 -2.10 -14.42 -19.52
C ILE A 89 -1.00 -14.63 -20.58
N VAL A 90 -0.55 -13.55 -21.20
CA VAL A 90 0.52 -13.53 -22.22
C VAL A 90 1.77 -12.80 -21.78
N ALA A 91 1.67 -11.93 -20.79
CA ALA A 91 2.80 -11.33 -20.10
C ALA A 91 2.41 -11.02 -18.66
N HIS A 92 3.37 -11.10 -17.75
CA HIS A 92 3.24 -10.65 -16.37
C HIS A 92 4.57 -10.09 -15.89
N GLY A 93 4.52 -9.31 -14.82
CA GLY A 93 5.71 -8.72 -14.22
C GLY A 93 5.36 -8.01 -12.92
N GLU A 94 6.36 -7.36 -12.34
CA GLU A 94 6.24 -6.57 -11.13
C GLU A 94 7.02 -5.28 -11.30
N GLU A 95 6.43 -4.18 -10.85
CA GLU A 95 7.07 -2.87 -10.80
C GLU A 95 7.08 -2.35 -9.37
N ILE A 96 8.07 -1.53 -9.01
CA ILE A 96 8.14 -0.91 -7.70
C ILE A 96 7.59 0.51 -7.78
N ALA A 97 6.49 0.75 -7.07
CA ALA A 97 5.91 2.07 -6.86
C ALA A 97 6.67 2.79 -5.74
N GLU A 98 7.62 3.63 -6.11
CA GLU A 98 8.48 4.37 -5.18
C GLU A 98 7.76 5.60 -4.58
N PRO A 99 7.96 5.91 -3.29
CA PRO A 99 7.44 7.14 -2.69
C PRO A 99 7.92 8.41 -3.40
N GLY A 100 9.18 8.42 -3.86
CA GLY A 100 9.76 9.54 -4.60
C GLY A 100 9.08 9.82 -5.94
N ALA A 101 8.42 8.84 -6.53
CA ALA A 101 7.62 8.97 -7.76
C ALA A 101 6.11 9.06 -7.47
N ALA A 102 5.75 9.47 -6.24
CA ALA A 102 4.37 9.55 -5.76
C ALA A 102 3.58 8.24 -5.92
N HIS A 103 4.28 7.10 -5.79
CA HIS A 103 3.77 5.74 -6.00
C HIS A 103 3.14 5.52 -7.39
N SER A 104 3.67 6.20 -8.41
CA SER A 104 3.32 5.95 -9.81
C SER A 104 4.08 4.72 -10.33
N VAL A 105 3.46 4.01 -11.25
CA VAL A 105 4.00 2.82 -11.92
C VAL A 105 4.01 3.07 -13.42
N HIS A 106 5.14 2.81 -14.06
CA HIS A 106 5.29 2.78 -15.51
C HIS A 106 5.78 1.39 -15.89
N GLY A 107 4.87 0.57 -16.37
CA GLY A 107 5.15 -0.79 -16.74
C GLY A 107 5.35 -0.91 -18.24
N GLU A 108 6.60 -0.98 -18.69
CA GLU A 108 6.91 -1.21 -20.09
C GLU A 108 6.66 -2.67 -20.47
N LEU A 109 6.10 -2.89 -21.67
CA LEU A 109 5.82 -4.20 -22.21
C LEU A 109 6.49 -4.33 -23.56
N GLY A 110 7.05 -5.51 -23.81
CA GLY A 110 7.70 -5.86 -25.07
C GLY A 110 7.59 -7.35 -25.36
N GLY A 111 7.91 -7.73 -26.60
CA GLY A 111 7.91 -9.12 -27.04
C GLY A 111 6.51 -9.74 -27.21
N LEU A 112 5.44 -8.93 -27.21
CA LEU A 112 4.09 -9.39 -27.47
C LEU A 112 3.92 -9.73 -28.95
N ARG A 113 3.12 -10.78 -29.24
CA ARG A 113 2.73 -11.07 -30.62
C ARG A 113 1.75 -10.01 -31.11
N SER A 114 1.78 -9.73 -32.42
CA SER A 114 0.79 -8.85 -33.04
C SER A 114 -0.63 -9.41 -32.84
N GLY A 115 -1.59 -8.54 -32.52
CA GLY A 115 -2.98 -8.90 -32.21
C GLY A 115 -3.20 -9.44 -30.80
N VAL A 116 -2.26 -9.19 -29.88
CA VAL A 116 -2.51 -9.17 -28.43
C VAL A 116 -3.15 -7.84 -28.05
#